data_AF-A0A134DGM4-F1
#
_entry.id   AF-A0A134DGM4-F1
#
_cell.length_a   1.000
_cell.length_b   1.000
_cell.length_c   1.000
_cell.angle_alpha   90.00
_cell.angle_beta   90.00
_cell.angle_gamma   90.00
#
_symmetry.space_group_name_H-M   'P 1'
#
loop_
_entity.id
_entity.type
_entity.pdbx_description
1 polymer ?
#
loop_
_entity_poly.entity_id
_entity_poly.type
_entity_poly.pdbx_seq_one_letter_code
_entity_poly.pdbx_strand_id
1 'polypeptide(L)'
;MPYRNQATVEAWVREYLAGHPAAESSISVLEKDYTPGPDSGLVVVALSNASTVTYIQPVVHDEGPRWVVTFEARADSFDLDAAGVARLSSDLAAVAELCGFLQERTEKAIAETASAS
;
A
#
# COMPACT_ATOMS: atom_id res chain seq x y z
N MET A 1 -17.49 -3.70 -0.02
CA MET A 1 -16.50 -4.51 0.73
C MET A 1 -15.52 -3.56 1.42
N PRO A 2 -15.09 -3.83 2.66
CA PRO A 2 -14.31 -2.89 3.48
C PRO A 2 -12.98 -2.46 2.83
N TYR A 3 -12.29 -3.38 2.15
CA TYR A 3 -11.04 -3.11 1.43
C TYR A 3 -11.19 -2.21 0.18
N ARG A 4 -12.43 -1.93 -0.25
CA ARG A 4 -12.74 -1.00 -1.35
C ARG A 4 -13.16 0.39 -0.86
N ASN A 5 -13.39 0.53 0.45
CA ASN A 5 -13.79 1.80 1.05
C ASN A 5 -12.52 2.56 1.47
N GLN A 6 -12.30 3.72 0.85
CA GLN A 6 -11.14 4.57 1.11
C GLN A 6 -11.00 4.93 2.59
N ALA A 7 -12.06 5.43 3.24
CA ALA A 7 -11.99 5.82 4.65
C ALA A 7 -11.57 4.66 5.57
N THR A 8 -11.96 3.44 5.20
CA THR A 8 -11.55 2.21 5.90
C THR A 8 -10.06 1.92 5.69
N VAL A 9 -9.59 1.99 4.43
CA VAL A 9 -8.17 1.79 4.08
C VAL A 9 -7.30 2.88 4.72
N GLU A 10 -7.71 4.14 4.68
CA GLU A 10 -7.04 5.25 5.36
C GLU A 10 -6.95 5.05 6.87
N ALA A 11 -8.03 4.55 7.50
CA ALA A 11 -8.00 4.23 8.92
C ALA A 11 -7.00 3.12 9.23
N TRP A 12 -6.92 2.09 8.39
CA TRP A 12 -5.94 1.01 8.54
C TRP A 12 -4.51 1.51 8.32
N VAL A 13 -4.25 2.33 7.30
CA VAL A 13 -2.92 2.92 7.08
C VAL A 13 -2.53 3.80 8.28
N ARG A 14 -3.44 4.62 8.80
CA ARG A 14 -3.17 5.41 10.03
C ARG A 14 -2.86 4.53 11.25
N GLU A 15 -3.55 3.41 11.39
CA GLU A 15 -3.27 2.43 12.45
C GLU A 15 -1.87 1.83 12.31
N TYR A 16 -1.48 1.44 11.08
CA TYR A 16 -0.13 0.94 10.79
C TYR A 16 0.93 2.00 11.11
N LEU A 17 0.75 3.23 10.64
CA LEU A 17 1.70 4.34 10.83
C LEU A 17 1.88 4.72 12.31
N ALA A 18 0.82 4.65 13.11
CA ALA A 18 0.92 4.89 14.56
C ALA A 18 1.86 3.90 15.27
N GLY A 19 2.03 2.69 14.72
CA GLY A 19 3.02 1.71 15.19
C GLY A 19 4.40 1.82 14.54
N HIS A 20 4.53 2.57 13.44
CA HIS A 20 5.72 2.63 12.59
C HIS A 20 6.09 4.08 12.23
N PRO A 21 6.46 4.93 13.20
CA PRO A 21 6.69 6.36 12.98
C PRO A 21 7.81 6.66 11.97
N ALA A 22 8.76 5.74 11.77
CA ALA A 22 9.79 5.88 10.74
C ALA A 22 9.26 5.78 9.30
N ALA A 23 8.08 5.17 9.10
CA ALA A 23 7.45 4.99 7.80
C ALA A 23 6.48 6.14 7.43
N GLU A 24 6.11 6.99 8.40
CA GLU A 24 5.14 8.08 8.25
C GLU A 24 5.56 9.13 7.22
N SER A 25 6.87 9.43 7.12
CA SER A 25 7.40 10.38 6.15
C SER A 25 7.36 9.90 4.69
N SER A 26 7.10 8.61 4.47
CA SER A 26 7.26 7.94 3.18
C SER A 26 5.94 7.38 2.63
N ILE A 27 4.89 7.25 3.44
CA ILE A 27 3.64 6.61 3.04
C ILE A 27 2.53 7.65 3.02
N SER A 28 1.77 7.73 1.93
CA SER A 28 0.66 8.67 1.78
C SER A 28 -0.51 8.03 1.04
N VAL A 29 -1.69 8.03 1.64
CA VAL A 29 -2.90 7.63 0.92
C VAL A 29 -3.34 8.81 0.05
N LEU A 30 -3.38 8.63 -1.27
CA LEU A 30 -3.82 9.66 -2.22
C LEU A 30 -5.19 9.29 -2.78
N GLU A 31 -6.10 10.27 -2.88
CA GLU A 31 -7.05 10.29 -3.99
C GLU A 31 -6.29 10.74 -5.23
N LYS A 32 -6.43 10.05 -6.36
CA LYS A 32 -5.96 10.63 -7.62
C LYS A 32 -7.01 10.47 -8.70
N ASP A 33 -7.24 11.59 -9.41
CA ASP A 33 -7.89 11.70 -10.71
C ASP A 33 -7.21 10.81 -11.76
N TYR A 34 -7.37 9.50 -11.62
CA TYR A 34 -7.07 8.48 -12.61
C TYR A 34 -8.31 7.60 -12.67
N THR A 35 -9.24 7.90 -13.58
CA THR A 35 -10.66 7.49 -13.53
C THR A 35 -10.87 6.12 -12.87
N PRO A 36 -11.11 6.09 -11.55
CA PRO A 36 -11.40 4.87 -10.84
C PRO A 36 -12.91 4.67 -10.88
N GLY A 37 -13.35 3.45 -11.17
CA GLY A 37 -14.67 3.03 -10.72
C GLY A 37 -14.78 3.22 -9.19
N PRO A 38 -15.99 3.36 -8.64
CA PRO A 38 -16.31 4.00 -7.35
C PRO A 38 -15.78 3.34 -6.04
N ASP A 39 -14.64 2.64 -6.05
CA ASP A 39 -14.28 1.57 -5.11
C ASP A 39 -12.74 1.40 -4.89
N SER A 40 -11.87 2.41 -5.13
CA SER A 40 -10.40 2.19 -5.11
C SER A 40 -9.73 2.53 -3.77
N GLY A 41 -9.40 1.51 -2.97
CA GLY A 41 -8.48 1.60 -1.84
C GLY A 41 -7.01 1.67 -2.27
N LEU A 42 -6.63 2.72 -3.00
CA LEU A 42 -5.25 2.90 -3.49
C LEU A 42 -4.38 3.58 -2.42
N VAL A 43 -3.22 3.00 -2.12
CA VAL A 43 -2.23 3.56 -1.20
C VAL A 43 -0.98 3.91 -1.98
N VAL A 44 -0.49 5.14 -1.89
CA VAL A 44 0.73 5.58 -2.59
C VAL A 44 1.89 5.61 -1.60
N VAL A 45 3.05 5.16 -2.05
CA VAL A 45 4.26 5.15 -1.23
C VAL A 45 5.35 5.91 -1.97
N ALA A 46 5.92 6.88 -1.29
CA ALA A 46 7.14 7.55 -1.70
C ALA A 46 8.33 6.75 -1.17
N LEU A 47 9.18 6.26 -2.06
CA LEU A 47 10.42 5.59 -1.68
C LEU A 47 11.54 6.63 -1.56
N SER A 48 12.39 6.50 -0.54
CA SER A 48 13.53 7.38 -0.33
C SER A 48 14.52 7.20 -1.49
N ASN A 49 14.77 8.27 -2.23
CA ASN A 49 15.73 8.32 -3.35
C ASN A 49 15.33 7.56 -4.63
N ALA A 50 14.08 7.11 -4.75
CA ALA A 50 13.55 6.59 -6.02
C ALA A 50 12.39 7.48 -6.49
N SER A 51 12.58 8.15 -7.63
CA SER A 51 11.55 8.92 -8.34
C SER A 51 10.52 8.02 -9.05
N THR A 52 10.24 6.84 -8.49
CA THR A 52 9.29 5.88 -9.01
C THR A 52 7.99 6.00 -8.23
N VAL A 53 6.89 6.18 -8.96
CA VAL A 53 5.56 6.06 -8.36
C VAL A 53 5.37 4.59 -7.93
N THR A 54 5.22 4.39 -6.63
CA THR A 54 4.94 3.08 -6.04
C THR A 54 3.57 3.13 -5.38
N TYR A 55 2.73 2.14 -5.63
CA TYR A 55 1.41 2.07 -5.02
C TYR A 55 0.99 0.65 -4.68
N ILE A 56 0.06 0.54 -3.74
CA ILE A 56 -0.53 -0.71 -3.27
C ILE A 56 -2.04 -0.63 -3.52
N GLN A 57 -2.61 -1.65 -4.14
CA GLN A 57 -4.05 -1.72 -4.40
C GLN A 57 -4.58 -3.15 -4.26
N PRO A 58 -5.87 -3.32 -3.94
CA PRO A 58 -6.50 -4.63 -3.97
C PRO A 58 -6.85 -5.02 -5.42
N VAL A 59 -6.47 -6.24 -5.81
CA VAL A 59 -6.88 -6.90 -7.04
C VAL A 59 -7.78 -8.08 -6.66
N VAL A 60 -8.91 -8.23 -7.34
CA VAL A 60 -9.82 -9.35 -7.07
C VAL A 60 -9.50 -10.50 -8.01
N HIS A 61 -9.15 -11.64 -7.42
CA HIS A 61 -8.96 -12.91 -8.11
C HIS A 61 -10.09 -13.89 -7.75
N ASP A 62 -10.12 -15.05 -8.41
CA ASP A 62 -11.10 -16.11 -8.15
C ASP A 62 -11.05 -16.63 -6.69
N GLU A 63 -9.87 -16.61 -6.08
CA GLU A 63 -9.65 -16.99 -4.68
C GLU A 63 -9.96 -15.87 -3.66
N GLY A 64 -10.28 -14.66 -4.13
CA GLY A 64 -10.56 -13.50 -3.30
C GLY A 64 -9.64 -12.29 -3.56
N PRO A 65 -9.79 -11.20 -2.78
CA PRO A 65 -8.98 -10.00 -2.93
C PRO A 65 -7.53 -10.22 -2.46
N ARG A 66 -6.57 -9.76 -3.25
CA ARG A 66 -5.14 -9.73 -2.95
C ARG A 66 -4.60 -8.32 -3.08
N TRP A 67 -3.85 -7.87 -2.09
CA TRP A 67 -3.10 -6.62 -2.21
C TRP A 67 -1.83 -6.82 -3.04
N VAL A 68 -1.63 -5.93 -4.00
CA VAL A 68 -0.47 -5.98 -4.93
C VAL A 68 0.24 -4.64 -4.88
N VAL A 69 1.57 -4.70 -4.78
CA VAL A 69 2.46 -3.55 -4.92
C VAL A 69 2.84 -3.42 -6.40
N THR A 70 2.67 -2.22 -6.95
CA THR A 70 3.14 -1.87 -8.30
C THR A 70 4.22 -0.81 -8.22
N PHE A 71 5.32 -1.06 -8.92
CA PHE A 71 6.39 -0.09 -9.16
C PHE A 71 6.26 0.37 -10.62
N GLU A 72 5.88 1.63 -10.83
CA GLU A 72 5.77 2.14 -12.20
C GLU A 72 7.14 2.21 -12.88
N ALA A 73 7.13 2.03 -14.21
CA ALA A 73 8.34 2.19 -15.00
C ALA A 73 8.89 3.62 -14.87
N ARG A 74 10.19 3.74 -14.65
CA ARG A 74 10.91 5.02 -14.68
C ARG A 74 11.42 5.30 -16.10
N ALA A 75 11.47 6.58 -16.48
CA ALA A 75 12.02 7.02 -17.76
C ALA A 75 13.54 6.85 -17.83
N ASP A 76 14.23 7.09 -16.70
CA ASP A 76 15.69 7.09 -16.60
C ASP A 76 16.18 6.15 -15.50
N SER A 77 17.39 5.60 -15.65
CA SER A 77 18.10 4.93 -14.56
C SER A 77 18.52 5.94 -13.49
N PHE A 78 18.57 5.51 -12.23
CA PHE A 78 19.22 6.26 -11.16
C PHE A 78 20.34 5.41 -10.54
N ASP A 79 21.39 6.07 -10.08
CA ASP A 79 22.53 5.46 -9.39
C ASP A 79 22.42 5.70 -7.89
N LEU A 80 22.74 4.69 -7.09
CA LEU A 80 22.83 4.79 -5.63
C LEU A 80 24.17 4.27 -5.15
N ASP A 81 24.72 4.94 -4.14
CA ASP A 81 25.78 4.37 -3.33
C ASP A 81 25.24 3.32 -2.34
N ALA A 82 26.13 2.66 -1.60
CA ALA A 82 25.73 1.63 -0.64
C ALA A 82 24.72 2.13 0.41
N ALA A 83 24.82 3.40 0.84
CA ALA A 83 23.90 3.98 1.80
C ALA A 83 22.53 4.24 1.18
N GLY A 84 22.48 4.66 -0.09
CA GLY A 84 21.26 4.81 -0.86
C GLY A 84 20.54 3.48 -1.06
N VAL A 85 21.27 2.42 -1.42
CA VAL A 85 20.70 1.07 -1.55
C VAL A 85 20.14 0.56 -0.23
N ALA A 86 20.84 0.79 0.89
CA ALA A 86 20.36 0.40 2.22
C ALA A 86 19.04 1.13 2.60
N ARG A 87 18.92 2.43 2.29
CA ARG A 87 17.68 3.18 2.50
C ARG A 87 16.52 2.63 1.65
N LEU A 88 16.76 2.42 0.35
CA LEU A 88 15.74 1.85 -0.55
C LEU A 88 15.30 0.46 -0.07
N SER A 89 16.23 -0.38 0.40
CA SER A 89 15.88 -1.69 1.00
C SER A 89 14.99 -1.55 2.23
N SER A 90 15.21 -0.54 3.06
CA SER A 90 14.37 -0.26 4.23
C SER A 90 12.97 0.18 3.81
N ASP A 91 12.86 1.01 2.77
CA ASP A 91 11.56 1.44 2.25
C ASP A 91 10.78 0.26 1.66
N LEU A 92 11.45 -0.61 0.90
CA LEU A 92 10.84 -1.82 0.33
C LEU A 92 10.35 -2.78 1.42
N ALA A 93 11.08 -2.89 2.54
CA ALA A 93 10.63 -3.67 3.69
C ALA A 93 9.34 -3.08 4.30
N ALA A 94 9.28 -1.76 4.50
CA ALA A 94 8.08 -1.09 5.00
C ALA A 94 6.88 -1.25 4.04
N VAL A 95 7.10 -1.19 2.72
CA VAL A 95 6.06 -1.44 1.71
C VAL A 95 5.53 -2.88 1.80
N ALA A 96 6.42 -3.86 1.96
CA ALA A 96 6.03 -5.26 2.08
C ALA A 96 5.21 -5.50 3.36
N GLU A 97 5.64 -4.93 4.48
CA GLU A 97 4.92 -5.00 5.76
C GLU A 97 3.53 -4.35 5.67
N LEU A 98 3.43 -3.15 5.09
CA LEU A 98 2.15 -2.48 4.90
C LEU A 98 1.21 -3.29 3.99
N CYS A 99 1.73 -3.85 2.90
CA CYS A 99 0.95 -4.70 2.00
C CYS A 99 0.41 -5.94 2.73
N GLY A 100 1.23 -6.59 3.55
CA GLY A 100 0.82 -7.73 4.38
C GLY A 100 -0.23 -7.33 5.41
N PHE A 101 -0.04 -6.22 6.10
CA PHE A 101 -1.01 -5.69 7.06
C PHE A 101 -2.38 -5.42 6.41
N LEU A 102 -2.41 -4.77 5.24
CA LEU A 102 -3.66 -4.51 4.51
C LEU A 102 -4.36 -5.81 4.08
N GLN A 103 -3.59 -6.84 3.72
CA GLN A 103 -4.13 -8.17 3.41
C GLN A 103 -4.77 -8.81 4.65
N GLU A 104 -4.09 -8.83 5.79
CA GLU A 104 -4.62 -9.39 7.04
C GLU A 104 -5.92 -8.69 7.48
N ARG A 105 -5.97 -7.36 7.38
CA ARG A 105 -7.19 -6.58 7.69
C ARG A 105 -8.35 -6.92 6.76
N THR A 106 -8.04 -7.14 5.49
CA THR A 106 -9.03 -7.53 4.48
C THR A 106 -9.61 -8.92 4.79
N GLU A 107 -8.75 -9.89 5.06
CA GLU A 107 -9.16 -11.26 5.40
C GLU A 107 -10.01 -11.31 6.66
N LYS A 108 -9.58 -10.59 7.71
CA LYS A 108 -10.35 -10.46 8.95
C LYS A 108 -11.73 -9.87 8.72
N ALA A 109 -11.82 -8.77 7.97
CA ALA A 109 -13.09 -8.10 7.72
C ALA A 109 -14.05 -8.95 6.87
N ILE A 110 -13.52 -9.78 5.96
CA ILE A 110 -14.32 -10.76 5.20
C ILE A 110 -14.84 -11.86 6.13
N ALA A 111 -13.99 -12.41 7.00
CA ALA A 111 -14.38 -13.47 7.95
C ALA A 111 -15.46 -12.99 8.95
N GLU A 112 -15.35 -11.75 9.43
CA GLU A 112 -16.35 -11.11 10.31
C GLU A 112 -17.70 -10.93 9.61
N THR A 113 -17.69 -10.54 8.34
CA THR A 113 -18.91 -10.42 7.52
C THR A 113 -19.57 -11.78 7.28
N ALA A 114 -18.77 -12.82 7.02
CA ALA A 114 -19.25 -14.18 6.79
C ALA A 114 -19.82 -14.84 8.06
N SER A 115 -19.32 -14.48 9.24
CA SER A 115 -19.81 -15.01 10.53
C SER A 115 -21.09 -14.33 11.03
N ALA A 116 -21.43 -13.16 10.46
CA ALA A 116 -22.63 -12.40 10.79
C ALA A 116 -23.82 -12.67 9.84
N SER A 117 -23.63 -13.52 8.84
CA SER A 117 -24.62 -13.92 7.82
C SER A 117 -25.12 -15.34 8.07
#